data_AF-A0A2E2EDL7-F1
#
_entry.id   AF-A0A2E2EDL7-F1
#
_cell.length_a   1.000
_cell.length_b   1.000
_cell.length_c   1.000
_cell.angle_alpha   90.00
_cell.angle_beta   90.00
_cell.angle_gamma   90.00
#
_symmetry.space_group_name_H-M   'P 1'
#
loop_
_entity.id
_entity.type
_entity.pdbx_description
1 polymer ?
#
loop_
_entity_poly.entity_id
_entity_poly.type
_entity_poly.pdbx_seq_one_letter_code
_entity_poly.pdbx_strand_id
1 'polypeptide(L)'
;MKDVRIIKRYQNRKLYDTFQSCYVTLEEIAQIIREGNEIQVIDNKTKKDITYTTQLQLLADQERKSLKPGDTELLKRVIRAEEGTLTGYIRGLEAQLNLNFPTSIAEDNEAAAEKKEESSMPAFMNNNSVNLNSMETNTTTLN
;
A
#
# COMPACT_ATOMS: atom_id res chain seq x y z
N MET A 1 -13.05 15.90 2.59
CA MET A 1 -12.75 14.47 2.38
C MET A 1 -13.13 14.17 0.94
N LYS A 2 -12.21 13.63 0.12
CA LYS A 2 -12.59 13.14 -1.22
C LYS A 2 -13.34 11.84 -0.97
N ASP A 3 -14.64 11.82 -1.20
CA ASP A 3 -15.42 10.60 -1.08
C ASP A 3 -15.05 9.66 -2.23
N VAL A 4 -14.54 8.48 -1.88
CA VAL A 4 -14.19 7.45 -2.88
C VAL A 4 -15.48 6.94 -3.52
N ARG A 5 -15.56 7.04 -4.84
CA ARG A 5 -16.74 6.59 -5.59
C ARG A 5 -16.75 5.07 -5.71
N ILE A 6 -17.75 4.42 -5.13
CA ILE A 6 -17.86 2.96 -5.15
C ILE A 6 -18.60 2.49 -6.40
N ILE A 7 -17.94 1.64 -7.18
CA ILE A 7 -18.49 0.96 -8.35
C ILE A 7 -18.69 -0.52 -8.02
N LYS A 8 -19.91 -1.02 -8.19
CA LYS A 8 -20.23 -2.45 -8.01
C LYS A 8 -20.15 -3.17 -9.35
N ARG A 9 -19.35 -4.23 -9.44
CA ARG A 9 -19.30 -5.12 -10.60
C ARG A 9 -20.23 -6.31 -10.41
N TYR A 10 -21.07 -6.57 -11.39
CA TYR A 10 -21.98 -7.73 -11.42
C TYR A 10 -21.50 -8.80 -12.41
N GLN A 11 -22.04 -10.02 -12.25
CA GLN A 11 -21.61 -11.20 -13.02
C GLN A 11 -21.72 -11.02 -14.54
N ASN A 12 -22.71 -10.26 -15.02
CA ASN A 12 -22.90 -9.95 -16.44
C ASN A 12 -21.98 -8.79 -16.93
N ARG A 13 -20.82 -8.61 -16.30
CA ARG A 13 -19.87 -7.50 -16.51
C ARG A 13 -20.45 -6.08 -16.36
N LYS A 14 -21.70 -5.95 -15.89
CA LYS A 14 -22.34 -4.67 -15.61
C LYS A 14 -21.63 -3.97 -14.46
N LEU A 15 -21.38 -2.68 -14.62
CA LEU A 15 -20.77 -1.82 -13.60
C LEU A 15 -21.85 -0.84 -13.16
N TYR A 16 -22.05 -0.73 -11.85
CA TYR A 16 -23.05 0.14 -11.26
C TYR A 16 -22.36 1.17 -10.37
N ASP A 17 -22.54 2.43 -10.68
CA ASP A 17 -22.06 3.53 -9.88
C ASP A 17 -23.04 3.79 -8.74
N THR A 18 -22.56 3.65 -7.50
CA THR A 18 -23.38 3.91 -6.31
C THR A 18 -23.60 5.41 -6.04
N PHE A 19 -22.75 6.28 -6.59
CA PHE A 19 -22.88 7.72 -6.44
C PHE A 19 -23.97 8.28 -7.36
N GLN A 20 -23.94 7.91 -8.64
CA GLN A 20 -24.95 8.34 -9.63
C GLN A 20 -26.18 7.41 -9.68
N SER A 21 -26.13 6.28 -8.96
CA SER A 21 -27.18 5.26 -8.95
C SER A 21 -27.55 4.72 -10.34
N CYS A 22 -26.58 4.65 -11.24
CA CYS A 22 -26.78 4.24 -12.64
C CYS A 22 -25.77 3.18 -13.10
N TYR A 23 -26.07 2.53 -14.22
CA TYR A 23 -25.09 1.66 -14.88
C TYR A 23 -24.13 2.50 -15.69
N VAL A 24 -22.84 2.17 -15.58
CA VAL A 24 -21.75 2.86 -16.27
C VAL A 24 -20.91 1.88 -17.08
N THR A 25 -20.16 2.41 -18.03
CA THR A 25 -19.20 1.68 -18.87
C THR A 25 -17.78 1.81 -18.32
N LEU A 26 -16.87 0.94 -18.77
CA LEU A 26 -15.44 1.07 -18.45
C LEU A 26 -14.83 2.39 -18.94
N GLU A 27 -15.38 2.94 -20.03
CA GLU A 27 -14.91 4.19 -20.62
C GLU A 27 -15.31 5.40 -19.78
N GLU A 28 -16.53 5.42 -19.26
CA GLU A 28 -16.99 6.43 -18.30
C GLU A 28 -16.18 6.35 -17.00
N ILE A 29 -15.88 5.15 -16.50
CA ILE A 29 -14.99 4.97 -15.34
C ILE A 29 -13.60 5.56 -15.63
N ALA A 30 -13.05 5.33 -16.82
CA ALA A 30 -11.78 5.91 -17.22
C ALA A 30 -11.81 7.44 -17.26
N GLN A 31 -12.93 8.02 -17.66
CA GLN A 31 -13.14 9.46 -17.67
C GLN A 31 -13.17 10.00 -16.24
N ILE A 32 -13.90 9.34 -15.34
CA ILE A 32 -13.99 9.70 -13.92
C ILE A 32 -12.58 9.73 -13.27
N ILE A 33 -11.74 8.72 -13.55
CA ILE A 33 -10.35 8.69 -13.04
C ILE A 33 -9.53 9.84 -13.63
N ARG A 34 -9.66 10.11 -14.94
CA ARG A 34 -8.93 11.20 -15.61
C ARG A 34 -9.30 12.59 -15.08
N GLU A 35 -10.52 12.75 -14.57
CA GLU A 35 -10.98 13.96 -13.88
C GLU A 35 -10.41 14.10 -12.46
N GLY A 36 -9.65 13.12 -11.98
CA GLY A 36 -9.01 13.15 -10.66
C GLY A 36 -9.90 12.67 -9.52
N ASN A 37 -11.01 12.00 -9.85
CA ASN A 37 -11.87 11.35 -8.86
C ASN A 37 -11.30 9.99 -8.47
N GLU A 38 -11.36 9.67 -7.18
CA GLU A 38 -10.97 8.37 -6.66
C GLU A 38 -12.12 7.38 -6.80
N ILE A 39 -11.80 6.17 -7.25
CA ILE A 39 -12.78 5.10 -7.44
C ILE A 39 -12.35 3.85 -6.69
N GLN A 40 -13.32 3.05 -6.28
CA GLN A 40 -13.11 1.70 -5.81
C GLN A 40 -14.11 0.76 -6.47
N VAL A 41 -13.62 -0.35 -7.02
CA VAL A 41 -14.44 -1.33 -7.72
C VAL A 41 -14.57 -2.58 -6.87
N ILE A 42 -15.79 -2.92 -6.48
CA ILE A 42 -16.09 -4.07 -5.62
C ILE A 42 -16.90 -5.10 -6.41
N ASP A 43 -16.48 -6.36 -6.41
CA ASP A 43 -17.30 -7.44 -6.97
C ASP A 43 -18.54 -7.68 -6.09
N ASN A 44 -19.73 -7.58 -6.68
CA ASN A 44 -20.96 -7.77 -5.94
C ASN A 44 -21.12 -9.19 -5.39
N LYS A 45 -20.55 -10.21 -6.03
CA LYS A 45 -20.67 -11.61 -5.59
C LYS A 45 -19.67 -11.92 -4.47
N THR A 46 -18.38 -11.67 -4.70
CA THR A 46 -17.32 -12.04 -3.75
C THR A 46 -17.05 -10.97 -2.70
N LYS A 47 -17.58 -9.74 -2.87
CA LYS A 47 -17.29 -8.55 -2.06
C LYS A 47 -15.81 -8.18 -2.02
N LYS A 48 -14.99 -8.72 -2.93
CA LYS A 48 -13.57 -8.40 -3.04
C LYS A 48 -13.37 -7.07 -3.77
N ASP A 49 -12.34 -6.35 -3.35
CA ASP A 49 -11.80 -5.23 -4.10
C ASP A 49 -11.11 -5.77 -5.36
N ILE A 50 -11.58 -5.32 -6.50
CA ILE A 50 -11.06 -5.67 -7.83
C ILE A 50 -10.61 -4.43 -8.59
N THR A 51 -10.39 -3.32 -7.89
CA THR A 51 -10.01 -2.01 -8.45
C THR A 51 -8.79 -2.14 -9.34
N TYR A 52 -7.73 -2.78 -8.86
CA TYR A 52 -6.49 -2.99 -9.62
C TYR A 52 -6.74 -3.73 -10.94
N THR A 53 -7.45 -4.86 -10.89
CA THR A 53 -7.76 -5.65 -12.09
C THR A 53 -8.64 -4.88 -13.07
N THR A 54 -9.61 -4.09 -12.57
CA THR A 54 -10.47 -3.27 -13.43
C THR A 54 -9.71 -2.11 -14.08
N GLN A 55 -8.80 -1.46 -13.35
CA GLN A 55 -7.95 -0.40 -13.92
C GLN A 55 -6.98 -0.96 -14.97
N LEU A 56 -6.40 -2.15 -14.74
CA LEU A 56 -5.56 -2.82 -15.73
C LEU A 56 -6.34 -3.18 -17.00
N GLN A 57 -7.57 -3.70 -16.84
CA GLN A 57 -8.44 -3.98 -17.99
C GLN A 57 -8.74 -2.71 -18.78
N LEU A 58 -9.04 -1.62 -18.08
CA LEU A 58 -9.32 -0.32 -18.67
C LEU A 58 -8.13 0.20 -19.48
N LEU A 59 -6.90 0.08 -18.95
CA LEU A 59 -5.69 0.44 -19.68
C LEU A 59 -5.51 -0.39 -20.95
N ALA A 60 -5.71 -1.71 -20.87
CA ALA A 60 -5.61 -2.59 -22.02
C ALA A 60 -6.68 -2.29 -23.10
N ASP A 61 -7.90 -1.94 -22.68
CA ASP A 61 -8.97 -1.57 -23.61
C ASP A 61 -8.70 -0.20 -24.27
N GLN A 62 -8.05 0.74 -23.57
CA GLN A 62 -7.57 1.99 -24.18
C GLN A 62 -6.49 1.74 -25.22
N GLU A 63 -5.52 0.88 -24.92
CA GLU A 63 -4.45 0.52 -25.86
C GLU A 63 -5.03 -0.10 -27.14
N ARG A 64 -6.03 -0.98 -27.02
CA ARG A 64 -6.73 -1.57 -28.17
C ARG A 64 -7.51 -0.56 -29.01
N LYS A 65 -8.06 0.49 -28.39
CA LYS A 65 -8.79 1.57 -29.09
C LYS A 65 -7.86 2.63 -29.68
N SER A 66 -6.58 2.64 -29.29
CA SER A 66 -5.60 3.60 -29.78
C SER A 66 -5.42 3.45 -31.29
N LEU A 67 -5.41 4.58 -32.00
CA LEU A 67 -5.10 4.64 -33.43
C LEU A 67 -3.60 4.50 -33.71
N LYS A 68 -2.76 4.61 -32.68
CA LYS A 68 -1.31 4.50 -32.82
C LYS A 68 -0.88 3.03 -32.80
N PRO A 69 0.09 2.62 -33.63
CA PRO A 69 0.64 1.28 -33.56
C PRO A 69 1.29 1.06 -32.18
N GLY A 70 0.99 -0.08 -31.56
CA GLY A 70 1.59 -0.46 -30.28
C GLY A 70 3.08 -0.77 -30.42
N ASP A 71 3.86 -0.46 -29.38
CA ASP A 71 5.29 -0.79 -29.32
C ASP A 71 5.50 -2.19 -28.73
N THR A 72 5.76 -3.16 -29.61
CA THR A 72 6.00 -4.56 -29.19
C THR A 72 7.33 -4.72 -28.44
N GLU A 73 8.34 -3.89 -28.75
CA GLU A 73 9.64 -3.93 -28.05
C GLU A 73 9.53 -3.39 -26.63
N LEU A 74 8.67 -2.40 -26.39
CA LEU A 74 8.31 -1.98 -25.04
C LEU A 74 7.72 -3.14 -24.23
N LEU A 75 6.73 -3.85 -24.77
CA LEU A 75 6.10 -4.97 -24.06
C LEU A 75 7.09 -6.10 -23.77
N LYS A 76 7.99 -6.41 -24.71
CA LYS A 76 9.09 -7.38 -24.47
C LYS A 76 10.01 -6.93 -23.33
N ARG A 77 10.34 -5.64 -23.24
CA ARG A 77 11.15 -5.10 -22.13
C ARG A 77 10.44 -5.25 -20.78
N VAL A 78 9.15 -4.93 -20.72
CA VAL A 78 8.33 -5.12 -19.49
C VAL A 78 8.31 -6.58 -19.07
N ILE A 79 8.06 -7.50 -20.01
CA ILE A 79 8.00 -8.95 -19.72
C ILE A 79 9.34 -9.52 -19.27
N ARG A 80 10.46 -8.95 -19.74
CA ARG A 80 11.83 -9.39 -19.37
C ARG A 80 12.38 -8.73 -18.11
N ALA A 81 11.71 -7.71 -17.56
CA ALA A 81 12.11 -7.09 -16.30
C ALA A 81 12.04 -8.09 -15.15
N GLU A 82 12.78 -7.85 -14.05
CA GLU A 82 12.91 -8.81 -12.94
C GLU A 82 11.56 -9.29 -12.38
N GLU A 83 10.62 -8.37 -12.18
CA GLU A 83 9.27 -8.71 -11.72
C GLU A 83 8.34 -9.17 -12.85
N GLY A 84 8.68 -8.90 -14.12
CA GLY A 84 7.83 -9.20 -15.29
C GLY A 84 6.46 -8.51 -15.29
N THR A 85 6.22 -7.55 -14.38
CA THR A 85 4.95 -6.83 -14.25
C THR A 85 5.07 -5.38 -14.73
N LEU A 86 3.96 -4.82 -15.20
CA LEU A 86 3.87 -3.38 -15.51
C LEU A 86 4.19 -2.53 -14.28
N THR A 87 3.70 -2.93 -13.10
CA THR A 87 3.94 -2.23 -11.84
C THR A 87 5.43 -2.18 -11.51
N GLY A 88 6.12 -3.31 -11.52
CA GLY A 88 7.55 -3.37 -11.24
C GLY A 88 8.39 -2.57 -12.22
N TYR A 89 8.05 -2.65 -13.52
CA TYR A 89 8.74 -1.86 -14.53
C TYR A 89 8.57 -0.35 -14.31
N ILE A 90 7.34 0.11 -14.03
CA ILE A 90 7.06 1.53 -13.74
C ILE A 90 7.77 1.96 -12.44
N ARG A 91 7.73 1.15 -11.38
CA ARG A 91 8.43 1.43 -10.12
C ARG A 91 9.94 1.56 -10.30
N GLY A 92 10.54 0.69 -11.11
CA GLY A 92 11.96 0.78 -11.46
C GLY A 92 12.29 2.10 -12.18
N LEU A 93 11.43 2.56 -13.08
CA LEU A 93 11.60 3.85 -13.76
C LEU A 93 11.40 5.05 -12.80
N GLU A 94 10.40 5.00 -11.93
CA GLU A 94 10.16 6.03 -10.90
C GLU A 94 11.39 6.21 -10.01
N ALA A 95 11.99 5.10 -9.55
CA ALA A 95 13.20 5.11 -8.74
C ALA A 95 14.41 5.71 -9.49
N GLN A 96 14.58 5.37 -10.77
CA GLN A 96 15.65 5.91 -11.61
C GLN A 96 15.52 7.42 -11.87
N LEU A 97 14.28 7.93 -11.92
CA LEU A 97 13.98 9.33 -12.17
C LEU A 97 13.82 10.15 -10.88
N ASN A 98 14.03 9.55 -9.70
CA ASN A 98 13.80 10.17 -8.39
C ASN A 98 12.38 10.76 -8.24
N LEU A 99 11.37 10.08 -8.81
CA LEU A 99 9.96 10.47 -8.72
C LEU A 99 9.28 9.73 -7.57
N ASN A 100 8.58 10.47 -6.71
CA ASN A 100 7.84 9.92 -5.59
C ASN A 100 6.33 10.15 -5.78
N PHE A 101 5.62 9.07 -6.08
CA PHE A 101 4.15 9.07 -6.18
C PHE A 101 3.52 8.35 -4.98
N PRO A 102 2.34 8.80 -4.52
CA PRO A 102 1.64 8.14 -3.41
C PRO A 102 1.27 6.70 -3.78
N THR A 103 1.54 5.79 -2.85
CA THR A 103 1.27 4.35 -3.01
C THR A 103 0.16 3.93 -2.06
N SER A 104 -0.80 3.15 -2.56
CA SER A 104 -1.90 2.58 -1.76
C SER A 104 -1.53 1.26 -1.07
N ILE A 105 -0.39 0.67 -1.45
CA ILE A 105 0.24 -0.45 -0.76
C ILE A 105 1.09 0.12 0.36
N ALA A 106 0.76 -0.20 1.62
CA ALA A 106 1.66 0.05 2.72
C ALA A 106 2.94 -0.73 2.44
N GLU A 107 4.08 -0.04 2.37
CA GLU A 107 5.38 -0.70 2.39
C GLU A 107 5.45 -1.47 3.72
N ASP A 108 5.27 -2.79 3.66
CA ASP A 108 5.79 -3.68 4.69
C ASP A 108 7.31 -3.48 4.67
N ASN A 109 7.77 -2.51 5.46
CA ASN A 109 9.17 -2.22 5.69
C ASN A 109 9.78 -3.38 6.49
N GLU A 110 10.04 -4.49 5.81
CA GLU A 110 10.79 -5.63 6.33
C GLU A 110 12.21 -5.60 5.74
N ALA A 111 12.91 -4.46 5.87
CA ALA A 111 14.32 -4.33 5.48
C ALA A 111 15.06 -3.26 6.31
N ALA A 112 14.82 -3.20 7.62
CA ALA A 112 15.60 -2.37 8.53
C ALA A 112 15.71 -2.97 9.94
N ALA A 113 16.33 -4.16 10.08
CA ALA A 113 16.78 -4.64 11.39
C ALA A 113 17.84 -5.74 11.29
N GLU A 114 19.04 -5.43 10.77
CA GLU A 114 20.25 -6.14 11.20
C GLU A 114 21.50 -5.34 10.78
N LYS A 115 21.95 -4.48 11.69
CA LYS A 115 23.36 -4.12 11.99
C LYS A 115 23.36 -2.82 12.77
N LYS A 116 23.34 -2.95 14.11
CA LYS A 116 23.89 -1.99 15.08
C LYS A 116 23.99 -2.68 16.43
N GLU A 117 24.81 -3.73 16.50
CA GLU A 117 25.49 -4.08 17.74
C GLU A 117 26.90 -3.53 17.64
N GLU A 118 27.11 -2.42 18.36
CA GLU A 118 28.34 -1.99 19.04
C GLU A 118 28.33 -0.47 19.16
N SER A 119 27.93 0.02 20.33
CA SER A 119 28.80 0.82 21.20
C SER A 119 28.00 1.61 22.23
N SER A 120 28.53 1.59 23.46
CA SER A 120 28.30 2.55 24.54
C SER A 120 27.16 2.24 25.54
N MET A 121 27.51 1.51 26.60
CA MET A 121 26.97 1.77 27.95
C MET A 121 27.39 3.19 28.38
N PRO A 122 26.55 3.98 29.07
CA PRO A 122 26.49 3.87 30.54
C PRO A 122 25.15 4.32 31.18
N ALA A 123 24.92 3.94 32.45
CA ALA A 123 24.30 4.81 33.47
C ALA A 123 24.26 4.12 34.85
N PHE A 124 25.29 4.40 35.67
CA PHE A 124 25.16 4.36 37.13
C PHE A 124 24.59 5.71 37.59
N MET A 125 23.49 5.68 38.35
CA MET A 125 23.10 6.54 39.48
C MET A 125 21.56 6.58 39.57
N ASN A 126 20.99 5.93 40.58
CA ASN A 126 19.65 6.26 41.08
C ASN A 126 19.79 6.61 42.56
N ASN A 127 19.75 7.91 42.85
CA ASN A 127 19.61 8.44 44.20
C ASN A 127 18.22 9.07 44.30
N ASN A 128 17.31 8.46 45.07
CA ASN A 128 16.57 9.27 46.03
C ASN A 128 16.06 8.46 47.23
N SER A 129 16.51 8.93 48.38
CA SER A 129 16.19 8.62 49.76
C SER A 129 14.71 8.56 50.11
N VAL A 130 14.32 7.54 50.90
CA VAL A 130 13.22 7.61 51.87
C VAL A 130 13.75 7.10 53.22
N ASN A 131 13.39 7.85 54.27
CA ASN A 131 14.02 7.91 55.58
C ASN A 131 13.33 7.00 56.64
N LEU A 132 14.14 6.58 57.62
CA LEU A 132 13.97 5.85 58.88
C LEU A 132 12.57 5.62 59.52
N ASN A 133 12.35 4.41 60.07
CA ASN A 133 12.41 4.06 61.52
C ASN A 133 11.49 2.90 61.93
N SER A 134 12.04 1.90 62.65
CA SER A 134 11.50 1.15 63.81
C SER A 134 12.32 -0.14 63.98
N MET A 135 13.13 -0.30 65.05
CA MET A 135 12.79 -0.98 66.33
C MET A 135 12.34 -2.43 66.08
N GLU A 136 12.86 -3.52 66.67
CA GLU A 136 13.67 -3.76 67.87
C GLU A 136 14.05 -5.27 67.90
N THR A 137 15.15 -5.60 68.60
CA THR A 137 15.43 -6.81 69.42
C THR A 137 15.26 -8.23 68.86
N ASN A 138 16.35 -9.03 68.80
CA ASN A 138 16.75 -9.96 69.89
C ASN A 138 17.87 -10.97 69.48
N THR A 139 18.93 -10.97 70.29
CA THR A 139 19.72 -12.09 70.87
C THR A 139 19.72 -13.48 70.21
N THR A 140 20.92 -14.07 69.99
CA THR A 140 21.44 -15.27 70.73
C THR A 140 22.79 -15.79 70.15
N THR A 141 23.87 -15.53 70.90
CA THR A 141 24.95 -16.43 71.38
C THR A 141 25.41 -17.67 70.61
N LEU A 142 26.71 -17.66 70.29
CA LEU A 142 27.77 -18.70 70.35
C LEU A 142 27.42 -20.18 70.10
N ASN A 143 28.10 -20.77 69.11
CA ASN A 143 29.16 -21.78 69.30
C ASN A 143 30.09 -21.81 68.09
#